data_AF-A0A7W2A2S9-F1
#
_entry.id   AF-A0A7W2A2S9-F1
#
_cell.length_a   1.000
_cell.length_b   1.000
_cell.length_c   1.000
_cell.angle_alpha   90.00
_cell.angle_beta   90.00
_cell.angle_gamma   90.00
#
_symmetry.space_group_name_H-M   'P 1'
#
loop_
_entity.id
_entity.type
_entity.pdbx_description
1 polymer ?
#
loop_
_entity_poly.entity_id
_entity_poly.type
_entity_poly.pdbx_seq_one_letter_code
_entity_poly.pdbx_strand_id
1 'polypeptide(L)'
;MSFMNDPAIFDTASQHAPLLRPAVLIRAARAGQAGWRRERDLPRLLGRETLPSNPAALRILRGAEQAADTARREGRADYDLHRHVRLIIALLAELRLQAEAIPQATSNVIAFNARGTTRPARRA
;
A
#
# COMPACT_ATOMS: atom_id res chain seq x y z
N MET A 1 -31.94 -1.84 41.37
CA MET A 1 -30.58 -2.32 41.03
C MET A 1 -30.42 -2.24 39.51
N SER A 2 -30.06 -1.06 39.02
CA SER A 2 -28.77 -0.75 38.37
C SER A 2 -28.37 -1.65 37.20
N PHE A 3 -28.68 -1.14 36.00
CA PHE A 3 -27.85 -0.96 34.81
C PHE A 3 -26.88 -2.06 34.33
N MET A 4 -26.84 -2.10 32.99
CA MET A 4 -25.62 -2.21 32.18
C MET A 4 -25.27 -3.60 31.67
N ASN A 5 -25.90 -3.98 30.56
CA ASN A 5 -25.13 -4.54 29.46
C ASN A 5 -25.80 -4.18 28.12
N ASP A 6 -25.73 -2.91 27.75
CA ASP A 6 -26.05 -2.44 26.41
C ASP A 6 -25.00 -2.99 25.42
N PRO A 7 -25.37 -3.75 24.38
CA PRO A 7 -24.44 -4.23 23.36
C PRO A 7 -23.98 -3.12 22.37
N ALA A 8 -24.05 -1.85 22.76
CA ALA A 8 -23.70 -0.69 21.91
C ALA A 8 -22.18 -0.42 21.83
N ILE A 9 -21.33 -1.46 21.81
CA ILE A 9 -19.86 -1.33 21.64
C ILE A 9 -19.43 -1.87 20.26
N PHE A 10 -20.25 -1.61 19.23
CA PHE A 10 -19.73 -1.53 17.87
C PHE A 10 -19.89 -0.08 17.45
N ASP A 11 -18.84 0.69 17.73
CA ASP A 11 -18.69 2.09 17.36
C ASP A 11 -19.16 2.31 15.91
N THR A 12 -20.32 2.94 15.78
CA THR A 12 -20.96 3.35 14.52
C THR A 12 -20.24 4.52 13.85
N ALA A 13 -19.04 4.92 14.29
CA ALA A 13 -18.21 5.95 13.67
C ALA A 13 -17.37 5.45 12.48
N SER A 14 -17.95 4.66 11.59
CA SER A 14 -17.40 4.46 10.24
C SER A 14 -18.41 4.82 9.15
N GLN A 15 -19.32 5.74 9.47
CA GLN A 15 -20.01 6.53 8.47
C GLN A 15 -19.00 7.56 7.93
N HIS A 16 -18.55 7.33 6.70
CA HIS A 16 -17.86 8.31 5.85
C HIS A 16 -16.42 8.68 6.24
N ALA A 17 -15.50 7.72 6.07
CA ALA A 17 -14.09 8.07 5.81
C ALA A 17 -13.82 8.01 4.30
N PRO A 18 -13.24 9.06 3.67
CA PRO A 18 -13.00 9.10 2.24
C PRO A 18 -11.94 8.08 1.83
N LEU A 19 -12.34 6.95 1.22
CA LEU A 19 -11.54 6.00 0.42
C LEU A 19 -10.11 5.67 0.89
N LEU A 20 -9.79 5.83 2.18
CA LEU A 20 -8.52 5.41 2.73
C LEU A 20 -8.66 3.92 2.99
N ARG A 21 -7.91 3.11 2.21
CA ARG A 21 -7.64 1.69 2.52
C ARG A 21 -7.57 1.56 4.05
N PRO A 22 -8.51 0.83 4.71
CA PRO A 22 -8.64 0.88 6.16
C PRO A 22 -7.28 0.73 6.82
N ALA A 23 -6.87 1.70 7.63
CA ALA A 23 -5.49 1.80 8.13
C ALA A 23 -5.02 0.51 8.84
N VAL A 24 -5.97 -0.24 9.40
CA VAL A 24 -5.74 -1.56 9.99
C VAL A 24 -5.20 -2.60 8.99
N LEU A 25 -5.68 -2.62 7.75
CA LEU A 25 -5.23 -3.56 6.72
C LEU A 25 -3.79 -3.26 6.30
N ILE A 26 -3.47 -1.97 6.16
CA ILE A 26 -2.11 -1.53 5.85
C ILE A 26 -1.16 -1.89 7.00
N ARG A 27 -1.59 -1.70 8.26
CA ARG A 27 -0.79 -2.09 9.45
C ARG A 27 -0.56 -3.61 9.48
N ALA A 28 -1.61 -4.40 9.29
CA ALA A 28 -1.52 -5.87 9.23
C ALA A 28 -0.59 -6.33 8.10
N ALA A 29 -0.71 -5.71 6.92
CA ALA A 29 0.15 -6.04 5.79
C ALA A 29 1.61 -5.66 6.03
N ARG A 30 1.88 -4.51 6.68
CA ARG A 30 3.24 -4.12 7.08
C ARG A 30 3.86 -5.14 8.04
N ALA A 31 3.11 -5.60 9.04
CA ALA A 31 3.58 -6.66 9.94
C ALA A 31 3.84 -7.97 9.18
N GLY A 32 2.98 -8.32 8.22
CA GLY A 32 3.13 -9.50 7.36
C GLY A 32 4.29 -9.45 6.36
N GLN A 33 4.89 -8.27 6.10
CA GLN A 33 6.04 -8.16 5.19
C GLN A 33 7.24 -9.02 5.64
N ALA A 34 7.45 -9.18 6.95
CA ALA A 34 8.60 -9.92 7.49
C ALA A 34 8.63 -11.39 7.07
N GLY A 35 7.46 -12.00 6.83
CA GLY A 35 7.34 -13.40 6.42
C GLY A 35 7.15 -13.62 4.92
N TRP A 36 7.03 -12.53 4.14
CA TRP A 36 6.70 -12.58 2.72
C TRP A 36 7.92 -13.01 1.88
N ARG A 37 7.75 -14.05 1.08
CA ARG A 37 8.75 -14.53 0.12
C ARG A 37 8.16 -14.53 -1.28
N ARG A 38 8.65 -13.64 -2.14
CA ARG A 38 8.10 -13.39 -3.48
C ARG A 38 7.98 -14.67 -4.31
N GLU A 39 9.03 -15.47 -4.37
CA GLU A 39 9.14 -16.67 -5.22
C GLU A 39 8.16 -17.76 -4.79
N ARG A 40 7.87 -17.85 -3.48
CA ARG A 40 6.97 -18.86 -2.90
C ARG A 40 5.53 -18.39 -2.85
N ASP A 41 5.32 -17.17 -2.37
CA ASP A 41 4.00 -16.70 -1.95
C ASP A 41 3.22 -16.02 -3.08
N LEU A 42 3.90 -15.36 -4.02
CA LEU A 42 3.25 -14.67 -5.12
C LEU A 42 2.55 -15.64 -6.10
N PRO A 43 3.19 -16.73 -6.58
CA PRO A 43 2.52 -17.68 -7.48
C PRO A 43 1.33 -18.36 -6.78
N ARG A 44 1.49 -18.73 -5.51
CA ARG A 44 0.42 -19.33 -4.68
C ARG A 44 -0.76 -18.38 -4.47
N LEU A 45 -0.50 -17.11 -4.19
CA LEU A 45 -1.54 -16.09 -4.01
C LEU A 45 -2.31 -15.82 -5.31
N LEU A 46 -1.61 -15.85 -6.45
CA LEU A 46 -2.20 -15.59 -7.76
C LEU A 46 -2.78 -16.84 -8.43
N GLY A 47 -2.60 -18.04 -7.85
CA GLY A 47 -3.00 -19.31 -8.46
C GLY A 47 -2.26 -19.58 -9.77
N ARG A 48 -0.98 -19.24 -9.85
CA ARG A 48 -0.14 -19.42 -11.04
C ARG A 48 1.03 -20.35 -10.74
N GLU A 49 1.45 -21.11 -11.74
CA GLU A 49 2.64 -21.97 -11.66
C GLU A 49 3.93 -21.18 -11.90
N THR A 50 3.88 -20.14 -12.73
CA THR A 50 5.03 -19.32 -13.09
C THR A 50 5.05 -18.01 -12.31
N LEU A 51 6.25 -17.58 -11.91
CA LEU A 51 6.45 -16.30 -11.23
C LEU A 51 6.35 -15.15 -12.26
N PRO A 52 5.36 -14.23 -12.14
CA PRO A 52 5.26 -13.11 -13.05
C PRO A 52 6.39 -12.08 -12.85
N SER A 53 6.69 -11.33 -13.91
CA SER A 53 7.53 -10.14 -13.82
C SER A 53 6.89 -9.10 -12.88
N ASN A 54 7.70 -8.26 -12.24
CA ASN A 54 7.22 -7.25 -11.29
C ASN A 54 6.11 -6.33 -11.87
N PRO A 55 6.23 -5.77 -13.08
CA PRO A 55 5.16 -4.96 -13.67
C PRO A 55 3.86 -5.75 -13.93
N ALA A 56 3.99 -7.02 -14.37
CA ALA A 56 2.84 -7.89 -14.58
C ALA A 56 2.15 -8.26 -13.26
N ALA A 57 2.94 -8.57 -12.23
CA ALA A 57 2.46 -8.84 -10.87
C ALA A 57 1.65 -7.67 -10.32
N LEU A 58 2.19 -6.45 -10.39
CA LEU A 58 1.52 -5.25 -9.90
C LEU A 58 0.18 -4.99 -10.60
N ARG A 59 0.10 -5.21 -11.92
CA ARG A 59 -1.15 -5.07 -12.67
C ARG A 59 -2.21 -6.06 -12.19
N ILE A 60 -1.83 -7.34 -12.02
CA ILE A 60 -2.75 -8.38 -11.55
C ILE A 60 -3.19 -8.11 -10.11
N LEU A 61 -2.24 -7.79 -9.23
CA LEU A 61 -2.50 -7.52 -7.82
C LEU A 61 -3.43 -6.32 -7.62
N ARG A 62 -3.28 -5.24 -8.40
CA ARG A 62 -4.19 -4.09 -8.36
C ARG A 62 -5.64 -4.48 -8.68
N GLY A 63 -5.86 -5.29 -9.71
CA GLY A 63 -7.19 -5.76 -10.06
C GLY A 63 -7.80 -6.66 -8.97
N ALA A 64 -7.01 -7.61 -8.45
CA ALA A 64 -7.46 -8.51 -7.40
C ALA A 64 -7.79 -7.77 -6.09
N GLU A 65 -6.99 -6.76 -5.75
CA GLU A 65 -7.18 -5.97 -4.53
C GLU A 65 -8.34 -4.97 -4.64
N GLN A 66 -8.59 -4.41 -5.83
CA GLN A 66 -9.80 -3.65 -6.10
C GLN A 66 -11.06 -4.52 -5.95
N ALA A 67 -11.05 -5.75 -6.48
CA ALA A 67 -12.16 -6.68 -6.32
C ALA A 67 -12.41 -7.05 -4.85
N ALA A 68 -11.34 -7.27 -4.07
CA ALA A 68 -11.45 -7.56 -2.64
C ALA A 68 -12.03 -6.38 -1.84
N ASP A 69 -11.66 -5.14 -2.18
CA ASP A 69 -12.20 -3.96 -1.52
C ASP A 69 -13.66 -3.69 -1.91
N THR A 70 -14.05 -3.94 -3.15
CA THR A 70 -15.47 -3.95 -3.55
C THR A 70 -16.25 -4.97 -2.74
N ALA A 71 -15.79 -6.23 -2.68
CA ALA A 71 -16.45 -7.28 -1.90
C ALA A 71 -16.58 -6.92 -0.42
N ARG A 72 -15.54 -6.29 0.17
CA ARG A 72 -15.56 -5.78 1.55
C ARG A 72 -16.62 -4.70 1.75
N ARG A 73 -16.72 -3.73 0.84
CA ARG A 73 -17.67 -2.60 0.93
C ARG A 73 -19.11 -3.04 0.77
N GLU A 74 -19.34 -4.03 -0.08
CA GLU A 74 -20.65 -4.62 -0.34
C GLU A 74 -21.04 -5.67 0.72
N GLY A 75 -20.12 -6.04 1.63
CA GLY A 75 -20.37 -7.06 2.65
C GLY A 75 -20.65 -8.43 2.05
N ARG A 76 -20.02 -8.77 0.91
CA ARG A 76 -20.30 -10.03 0.23
C ARG A 76 -19.91 -11.23 1.09
N ALA A 77 -20.70 -12.30 1.01
CA ALA A 77 -20.46 -13.54 1.76
C ALA A 77 -19.14 -14.23 1.38
N ASP A 78 -18.61 -13.96 0.19
CA ASP A 78 -17.34 -14.51 -0.30
C ASP A 78 -16.13 -13.61 0.00
N TYR A 79 -16.33 -12.53 0.77
CA TYR A 79 -15.23 -11.67 1.18
C TYR A 79 -14.27 -12.39 2.14
N ASP A 80 -13.02 -12.54 1.71
CA ASP A 80 -11.94 -13.12 2.51
C ASP A 80 -10.95 -12.03 2.95
N LEU A 81 -11.02 -11.70 4.25
CA LEU A 81 -10.11 -10.75 4.90
C LEU A 81 -8.64 -11.23 4.85
N HIS A 82 -8.38 -12.51 5.06
CA HIS A 82 -7.02 -13.06 5.04
C HIS A 82 -6.40 -12.91 3.66
N ARG A 83 -7.17 -13.22 2.61
CA ARG A 83 -6.75 -12.99 1.22
C ARG A 83 -6.51 -11.51 0.93
N HIS A 84 -7.37 -10.62 1.40
CA HIS A 84 -7.20 -9.17 1.20
C HIS A 84 -5.90 -8.66 1.84
N VAL A 85 -5.61 -9.06 3.08
CA VAL A 85 -4.34 -8.72 3.73
C VAL A 85 -3.14 -9.26 2.92
N ARG A 86 -3.21 -10.51 2.44
CA ARG A 86 -2.14 -11.08 1.58
C ARG A 86 -1.94 -10.32 0.26
N LEU A 87 -3.01 -9.82 -0.35
CA LEU A 87 -2.94 -8.97 -1.55
C LEU A 87 -2.21 -7.66 -1.26
N ILE A 88 -2.50 -7.02 -0.12
CA ILE A 88 -1.83 -5.79 0.29
C ILE A 88 -0.36 -6.06 0.62
N ILE A 89 -0.03 -7.18 1.29
CA ILE A 89 1.36 -7.60 1.52
C ILE A 89 2.11 -7.70 0.18
N ALA A 90 1.53 -8.42 -0.78
CA ALA A 90 2.14 -8.59 -2.10
C ALA A 90 2.31 -7.25 -2.84
N LEU A 91 1.31 -6.37 -2.81
CA LEU A 91 1.39 -5.05 -3.43
C LEU A 91 2.52 -4.21 -2.85
N LEU A 92 2.63 -4.13 -1.52
CA LEU A 92 3.68 -3.35 -0.87
C LEU A 92 5.07 -3.89 -1.21
N ALA A 93 5.22 -5.21 -1.24
CA ALA A 93 6.49 -5.86 -1.60
C ALA A 93 6.87 -5.57 -3.06
N GLU A 94 5.93 -5.72 -4.01
CA GLU A 94 6.21 -5.47 -5.44
C GLU A 94 6.44 -3.98 -5.72
N LEU A 95 5.75 -3.06 -5.03
CA LEU A 95 6.00 -1.62 -5.17
C LEU A 95 7.40 -1.23 -4.66
N ARG A 96 7.85 -1.83 -3.55
CA ARG A 96 9.21 -1.63 -3.05
C ARG A 96 10.25 -2.12 -4.06
N LEU A 97 10.04 -3.30 -4.64
CA LEU A 97 10.92 -3.85 -5.66
C LEU A 97 10.97 -2.96 -6.91
N GLN A 98 9.82 -2.38 -7.32
CA GLN A 98 9.77 -1.42 -8.42
C GLN A 98 10.56 -0.14 -8.10
N ALA A 99 10.45 0.37 -6.87
CA ALA A 99 11.15 1.58 -6.43
C ALA A 99 12.68 1.39 -6.37
N GLU A 100 13.13 0.19 -6.02
CA GLU A 100 14.56 -0.16 -5.99
C GLU A 100 15.14 -0.37 -7.40
N ALA A 101 14.33 -0.92 -8.32
CA ALA A 101 14.72 -1.14 -9.71
C ALA A 101 14.84 0.17 -10.52
N ILE A 102 14.19 1.25 -10.07
CA ILE A 102 14.32 2.58 -10.67
C ILE A 102 15.39 3.34 -9.85
N PRO A 103 16.67 3.39 -10.30
CA PRO A 103 17.65 4.25 -9.67
C PRO A 103 17.11 5.68 -9.73
N GLN A 104 17.09 6.37 -8.59
CA GLN A 104 16.55 7.72 -8.42
C GLN A 104 17.27 8.71 -9.35
N ALA A 105 16.83 8.80 -10.61
CA ALA A 105 17.17 9.89 -11.48
C ALA A 105 16.38 11.12 -10.99
N THR A 106 17.12 12.13 -10.55
CA THR A 106 16.68 13.52 -10.31
C THR A 106 16.02 13.85 -8.96
N SER A 107 16.85 13.91 -7.91
CA SER A 107 16.74 14.97 -6.89
C SER A 107 17.73 16.11 -7.15
N ASN A 108 17.92 16.49 -8.43
CA ASN A 108 18.82 17.58 -8.83
C ASN A 108 18.07 18.76 -9.50
N VAL A 109 16.79 18.96 -9.20
CA VAL A 109 15.99 20.09 -9.71
C VAL A 109 16.13 21.33 -8.80
N ILE A 110 16.73 21.22 -7.60
CA ILE A 110 16.86 22.35 -6.65
C ILE A 110 18.25 23.03 -6.73
N ALA A 111 19.24 22.49 -7.45
CA ALA A 111 20.60 23.03 -7.48
C ALA A 111 20.90 24.05 -8.60
N PHE A 112 19.93 24.44 -9.43
CA PHE A 112 20.20 25.30 -10.59
C PHE A 112 20.23 26.82 -10.28
N ASN A 113 19.85 27.26 -9.07
CA ASN A 113 19.56 28.68 -8.81
C ASN A 113 20.69 29.43 -8.05
N ALA A 114 21.85 28.81 -7.81
CA ALA A 114 22.91 29.39 -6.95
C ALA A 114 24.03 30.11 -7.71
N ARG A 115 23.79 30.63 -8.93
CA ARG A 115 24.78 31.42 -9.69
C ARG A 115 24.26 32.78 -10.12
N GLY A 116 23.90 33.60 -9.14
CA GLY A 116 23.55 34.99 -9.41
C GLY A 116 23.73 35.88 -8.20
N THR A 117 24.98 36.22 -7.85
CA THR A 117 25.35 37.56 -7.35
C THR A 117 26.87 37.72 -7.45
N THR A 118 27.35 38.22 -8.60
CA THR A 118 28.64 38.89 -8.67
C THR A 118 28.53 40.17 -7.83
N ARG A 119 29.23 40.21 -6.70
CA ARG A 119 29.42 41.41 -5.87
C ARG A 119 30.54 42.24 -6.51
N PRO A 120 30.29 43.43 -7.08
CA PRO A 120 31.39 44.31 -7.46
C PRO A 120 32.03 44.93 -6.22
N ALA A 121 33.33 45.13 -6.37
CA ALA A 121 34.29 45.42 -5.31
C ALA A 121 34.16 46.84 -4.75
N ARG A 122 34.34 46.94 -3.43
CA ARG A 122 34.79 48.15 -2.74
C ARG A 122 36.16 48.56 -3.29
N ARG A 123 36.28 49.76 -3.83
CA ARG A 123 37.50 50.60 -3.87
C ARG A 123 37.00 52.04 -3.71
N ALA A 124 37.28 52.63 -2.55
CA ALA A 124 38.43 53.50 -2.24
C ALA A 124 37.88 54.92 -2.12
#